data_AF-A0A7V1V3I6-F1
#
_entry.id   AF-A0A7V1V3I6-F1
#
_cell.length_a   1.000
_cell.length_b   1.000
_cell.length_c   1.000
_cell.angle_alpha   90.00
_cell.angle_beta   90.00
_cell.angle_gamma   90.00
#
_symmetry.space_group_name_H-M   'P 1'
#
loop_
_entity.id
_entity.type
_entity.pdbx_description
1 polymer ?
#
loop_
_entity_poly.entity_id
_entity_poly.type
_entity_poly.pdbx_seq_one_letter_code
_entity_poly.pdbx_strand_id
1 'polypeptide(L)'
;MNIQEWLTQVLARPAADPLDWESYRVTMDETTWKALWRDIEATQAYEDGLEAGLRLLQATQQHRGQLGPRGYQANQILLYRSILAMLDKADRWDAYLAAWETIWKHTSACLPCRGDALRDDGPRLAPFVRRPDGGFGVPPLPYGAVPPKTLAVHFLYQQLHRKTLIERKLAQERAGKLVADRRPLDPAALTAEAIQARLTQIRESAG
;
A
#
# COMPACT_ATOMS: atom_id res chain seq x y z
N MET A 1 -14.87 -23.96 6.36
CA MET A 1 -14.48 -22.69 6.98
C MET A 1 -14.87 -21.57 6.05
N ASN A 2 -15.73 -20.65 6.48
CA ASN A 2 -16.11 -19.48 5.69
C ASN A 2 -15.04 -18.38 5.82
N ILE A 3 -15.13 -17.32 5.00
CA ILE A 3 -14.08 -16.29 4.95
C ILE A 3 -14.04 -15.41 6.20
N GLN A 4 -15.17 -15.28 6.90
CA GLN A 4 -15.29 -14.56 8.18
C GLN A 4 -14.58 -15.30 9.31
N GLU A 5 -14.73 -16.63 9.36
CA GLU A 5 -13.96 -17.49 10.27
C GLU A 5 -12.46 -17.39 9.98
N TRP A 6 -12.07 -17.32 8.71
CA TRP A 6 -10.66 -17.14 8.32
C TRP A 6 -10.11 -15.77 8.76
N LEU A 7 -10.84 -14.69 8.50
CA LEU A 7 -10.44 -13.34 8.95
C LEU A 7 -10.34 -13.30 10.48
N THR A 8 -11.34 -13.85 11.18
CA THR A 8 -11.31 -13.95 12.65
C THR A 8 -10.07 -14.71 13.12
N GLN A 9 -9.72 -15.82 12.49
CA GLN A 9 -8.53 -16.60 12.84
C GLN A 9 -7.23 -15.80 12.61
N VAL A 10 -7.14 -15.07 11.51
CA VAL A 10 -5.99 -14.20 11.19
C VAL A 10 -5.85 -13.07 12.21
N LEU A 11 -6.97 -12.50 12.67
CA LEU A 11 -7.01 -11.38 13.61
C LEU A 11 -6.90 -11.81 15.08
N ALA A 12 -7.37 -13.01 15.45
CA ALA A 12 -7.38 -13.50 16.83
C ALA A 12 -5.98 -13.73 17.42
N ARG A 13 -4.95 -13.88 16.59
CA ARG A 13 -3.56 -13.98 17.05
C ARG A 13 -3.09 -12.65 17.65
N PRO A 14 -2.17 -12.64 18.63
CA PRO A 14 -1.55 -11.39 19.07
C PRO A 14 -0.91 -10.64 17.89
N ALA A 15 -1.03 -9.31 17.87
CA ALA A 15 -0.45 -8.47 16.82
C ALA A 15 1.09 -8.58 16.69
N ALA A 16 1.76 -9.05 17.75
CA ALA A 16 3.19 -9.33 17.78
C ALA A 16 3.53 -10.72 17.22
N ASP A 17 2.57 -11.65 17.19
CA ASP A 17 2.76 -13.01 16.73
C ASP A 17 2.57 -13.08 15.21
N PRO A 18 3.61 -13.44 14.47
CA PRO A 18 3.50 -13.43 13.03
C PRO A 18 2.68 -14.60 12.50
N LEU A 19 2.13 -14.43 11.30
CA LEU A 19 1.46 -15.53 10.60
C LEU A 19 2.48 -16.58 10.18
N ASP A 20 2.17 -17.84 10.48
CA ASP A 20 2.94 -18.98 9.95
C ASP A 20 2.84 -19.04 8.42
N TRP A 21 3.81 -19.73 7.81
CA TRP A 21 3.92 -19.80 6.35
C TRP A 21 2.67 -20.35 5.68
N GLU A 22 2.02 -21.37 6.24
CA GLU A 22 0.87 -22.00 5.60
C GLU A 22 -0.35 -21.08 5.63
N SER A 23 -0.63 -20.47 6.79
CA SER A 23 -1.70 -19.47 6.92
C SER A 23 -1.47 -18.28 5.99
N TYR A 24 -0.23 -17.79 5.91
CA TYR A 24 0.15 -16.72 4.98
C TYR A 24 -0.06 -17.14 3.53
N ARG A 25 0.47 -18.29 3.12
CA ARG A 25 0.40 -18.80 1.75
C ARG A 25 -1.04 -19.02 1.29
N VAL A 26 -1.88 -19.60 2.14
CA VAL A 26 -3.31 -19.82 1.85
C VAL A 26 -4.05 -18.48 1.73
N THR A 27 -3.73 -17.49 2.58
CA THR A 27 -4.36 -16.16 2.50
C THR A 27 -3.96 -15.39 1.25
N MET A 28 -2.70 -15.50 0.83
CA MET A 28 -2.16 -14.83 -0.35
C MET A 28 -2.48 -15.56 -1.66
N ASP A 29 -3.13 -16.73 -1.61
CA ASP A 29 -3.70 -17.37 -2.80
C ASP A 29 -4.77 -16.46 -3.43
N GLU A 30 -4.79 -16.37 -4.76
CA GLU A 30 -5.66 -15.45 -5.48
C GLU A 30 -7.14 -15.63 -5.13
N THR A 31 -7.60 -16.86 -4.93
CA THR A 31 -9.00 -17.17 -4.63
C THR A 31 -9.37 -16.69 -3.23
N THR A 32 -8.54 -17.05 -2.23
CA THR A 32 -8.74 -16.65 -0.84
C THR A 32 -8.63 -15.15 -0.68
N TRP A 33 -7.62 -14.54 -1.30
CA TRP A 33 -7.39 -13.10 -1.30
C TRP A 33 -8.59 -12.33 -1.86
N LYS A 34 -9.13 -12.73 -3.02
CA LYS A 34 -10.31 -12.11 -3.62
C LYS A 34 -11.55 -12.28 -2.74
N ALA A 35 -11.75 -13.46 -2.17
CA ALA A 35 -12.87 -13.72 -1.28
C ALA A 35 -12.81 -12.84 -0.02
N LEU A 36 -11.63 -12.71 0.58
CA LEU A 36 -11.38 -11.91 1.77
C LEU A 36 -11.72 -10.44 1.55
N TRP A 37 -11.18 -9.83 0.49
CA TRP A 37 -11.44 -8.40 0.24
C TRP A 37 -12.87 -8.13 -0.19
N ARG A 38 -13.50 -9.04 -0.94
CA ARG A 38 -14.92 -8.91 -1.28
C ARG A 38 -15.80 -8.90 -0.02
N ASP A 39 -15.47 -9.73 0.95
CA ASP A 39 -16.20 -9.83 2.21
C ASP A 39 -16.00 -8.59 3.08
N ILE A 40 -14.75 -8.12 3.25
CA ILE A 40 -14.44 -6.84 3.92
C ILE A 40 -15.18 -5.66 3.25
N GLU A 41 -15.27 -5.65 1.93
CA GLU A 41 -16.01 -4.62 1.20
C GLU A 41 -17.52 -4.70 1.45
N ALA A 42 -18.09 -5.91 1.48
CA ALA A 42 -19.51 -6.13 1.71
C ALA A 42 -19.93 -5.77 3.14
N THR A 43 -19.09 -6.06 4.14
CA THR A 43 -19.34 -5.76 5.55
C THR A 43 -18.82 -4.39 5.99
N GLN A 44 -18.07 -3.71 5.11
CA GLN A 44 -17.36 -2.46 5.40
C GLN A 44 -16.40 -2.55 6.60
N ALA A 45 -15.85 -3.75 6.86
CA ALA A 45 -14.89 -4.03 7.91
C ALA A 45 -13.48 -3.52 7.55
N TYR A 46 -13.34 -2.24 7.22
CA TYR A 46 -12.11 -1.67 6.68
C TYR A 46 -10.97 -1.63 7.70
N GLU A 47 -11.26 -1.46 8.99
CA GLU A 47 -10.24 -1.52 10.05
C GLU A 47 -9.68 -2.95 10.21
N ASP A 48 -10.55 -3.96 10.15
CA ASP A 48 -10.13 -5.37 10.13
C ASP A 48 -9.29 -5.69 8.90
N GLY A 49 -9.69 -5.15 7.74
CA GLY A 49 -8.91 -5.23 6.52
C GLY A 49 -7.54 -4.55 6.63
N LEU A 50 -7.46 -3.40 7.29
CA LEU A 50 -6.20 -2.70 7.55
C LEU A 50 -5.29 -3.56 8.43
N GLU A 51 -5.81 -4.11 9.53
CA GLU A 51 -5.06 -4.99 10.44
C GLU A 51 -4.56 -6.24 9.71
N ALA A 52 -5.43 -6.90 8.95
CA ALA A 52 -5.07 -8.07 8.15
C ALA A 52 -3.95 -7.73 7.14
N GLY A 53 -4.05 -6.59 6.46
CA GLY A 53 -3.03 -6.10 5.53
C GLY A 53 -1.67 -5.89 6.20
N LEU A 54 -1.64 -5.28 7.39
CA LEU A 54 -0.41 -5.06 8.16
C LEU A 54 0.22 -6.38 8.63
N ARG A 55 -0.57 -7.33 9.10
CA ARG A 55 -0.09 -8.66 9.52
C ARG A 55 0.48 -9.47 8.35
N LEU A 56 -0.21 -9.46 7.21
CA LEU A 56 0.27 -10.12 6.00
C LEU A 56 1.54 -9.45 5.46
N LEU A 57 1.69 -8.14 5.62
CA LEU A 57 2.93 -7.43 5.26
C LEU A 57 4.09 -7.84 6.17
N GLN A 58 3.86 -7.95 7.47
CA GLN A 58 4.84 -8.47 8.42
C GLN A 58 5.25 -9.91 8.08
N ALA A 59 4.29 -10.78 7.77
CA ALA A 59 4.57 -12.16 7.36
C ALA A 59 5.32 -12.22 6.02
N THR A 60 5.00 -11.33 5.07
CA THR A 60 5.73 -11.18 3.80
C THR A 60 7.20 -10.87 4.06
N GLN A 61 7.50 -10.07 5.09
CA GLN A 61 8.86 -9.75 5.47
C GLN A 61 9.63 -10.96 6.01
N GLN A 62 9.00 -11.74 6.89
CA GLN A 62 9.64 -12.87 7.54
C GLN A 62 9.85 -14.05 6.59
N HIS A 63 8.88 -14.29 5.70
CA HIS A 63 8.94 -15.38 4.73
C HIS A 63 9.62 -14.97 3.42
N ARG A 64 10.38 -13.86 3.42
CA ARG A 64 11.10 -13.35 2.25
C ARG A 64 11.98 -14.41 1.59
N GLY A 65 12.65 -15.26 2.38
CA GLY A 65 13.48 -16.35 1.87
C GLY A 65 12.68 -17.40 1.09
N GLN A 66 11.46 -17.71 1.52
CA GLN A 66 10.57 -18.69 0.90
C GLN A 66 9.88 -18.14 -0.36
N LEU A 67 9.59 -16.84 -0.38
CA LEU A 67 8.94 -16.16 -1.51
C LEU A 67 9.87 -15.91 -2.70
N GLY A 68 11.17 -15.82 -2.44
CA GLY A 68 12.14 -15.31 -3.39
C GLY A 68 11.90 -13.84 -3.78
N PRO A 69 12.80 -13.23 -4.58
CA PRO A 69 12.76 -11.78 -4.84
C PRO A 69 11.48 -11.30 -5.54
N ARG A 70 11.00 -12.07 -6.53
CA ARG A 70 9.80 -11.71 -7.31
C ARG A 70 8.53 -11.85 -6.49
N GLY A 71 8.36 -12.97 -5.78
CA GLY A 71 7.20 -13.21 -4.93
C GLY A 71 7.11 -12.19 -3.80
N TYR A 72 8.24 -11.90 -3.16
CA TYR A 72 8.32 -10.87 -2.12
C TYR A 72 7.89 -9.50 -2.62
N GLN A 73 8.43 -9.04 -3.76
CA GLN A 73 8.08 -7.74 -4.33
C GLN A 73 6.59 -7.67 -4.74
N ALA A 74 6.08 -8.72 -5.38
CA ALA A 74 4.68 -8.77 -5.80
C ALA A 74 3.73 -8.68 -4.60
N ASN A 75 3.98 -9.47 -3.56
CA ASN A 75 3.17 -9.49 -2.34
C ASN A 75 3.27 -8.16 -1.58
N GLN A 76 4.46 -7.58 -1.50
CA GLN A 76 4.67 -6.28 -0.87
C GLN A 76 3.86 -5.17 -1.58
N ILE A 77 3.89 -5.10 -2.91
CA ILE A 77 3.12 -4.12 -3.68
C ILE A 77 1.61 -4.32 -3.47
N LEU A 78 1.16 -5.57 -3.51
CA LEU A 78 -0.25 -5.93 -3.31
C LEU A 78 -0.75 -5.47 -1.94
N LEU A 79 0.02 -5.77 -0.88
CA LEU A 79 -0.35 -5.46 0.50
C LEU A 79 -0.32 -3.96 0.79
N TYR A 80 0.70 -3.22 0.32
CA TYR A 80 0.70 -1.76 0.47
C TYR A 80 -0.49 -1.10 -0.22
N ARG A 81 -0.89 -1.60 -1.39
CA ARG A 81 -2.08 -1.10 -2.09
C ARG A 81 -3.36 -1.39 -1.30
N SER A 82 -3.48 -2.58 -0.73
CA SER A 82 -4.63 -2.93 0.11
C SER A 82 -4.70 -2.07 1.37
N ILE A 83 -3.58 -1.87 2.07
CA ILE A 83 -3.49 -0.99 3.25
C ILE A 83 -3.97 0.43 2.90
N LEU A 84 -3.45 1.01 1.81
CA LEU A 84 -3.88 2.34 1.35
C LEU A 84 -5.36 2.36 0.96
N ALA A 85 -5.87 1.31 0.31
CA ALA A 85 -7.28 1.21 -0.05
C ALA A 85 -8.20 1.12 1.19
N MET A 86 -7.80 0.38 2.23
CA MET A 86 -8.56 0.29 3.47
C MET A 86 -8.61 1.64 4.20
N LEU A 87 -7.48 2.34 4.31
CA LEU A 87 -7.42 3.69 4.89
C LEU A 87 -8.28 4.68 4.13
N ASP A 88 -8.28 4.60 2.80
CA ASP A 88 -9.09 5.46 1.96
C ASP A 88 -10.60 5.20 2.13
N LYS A 89 -11.01 3.93 2.16
CA LYS A 89 -12.41 3.52 2.33
C LYS A 89 -12.95 3.78 3.74
N ALA A 90 -12.08 3.77 4.75
CA ALA A 90 -12.40 4.14 6.13
C ALA A 90 -12.42 5.66 6.36
N ASP A 91 -12.23 6.49 5.31
CA ASP A 91 -12.12 7.96 5.40
C ASP A 91 -10.98 8.43 6.33
N ARG A 92 -9.95 7.60 6.50
CA ARG A 92 -8.78 7.87 7.33
C ARG A 92 -7.68 8.61 6.55
N TRP A 93 -8.05 9.76 6.01
CA TRP A 93 -7.24 10.52 5.06
C TRP A 93 -5.88 10.98 5.61
N ASP A 94 -5.81 11.45 6.85
CA ASP A 94 -4.54 11.84 7.46
C ASP A 94 -3.61 10.62 7.62
N ALA A 95 -4.14 9.46 8.05
CA ALA A 95 -3.39 8.20 8.14
C ALA A 95 -3.00 7.65 6.76
N TYR A 96 -3.84 7.82 5.73
CA TYR A 96 -3.50 7.48 4.34
C TYR A 96 -2.27 8.25 3.87
N LEU A 97 -2.25 9.57 4.03
CA LEU A 97 -1.13 10.40 3.56
C LEU A 97 0.17 10.06 4.32
N ALA A 98 0.06 9.88 5.62
CA ALA A 98 1.11 9.37 6.48
C ALA A 98 1.70 8.03 5.97
N ALA A 99 0.83 7.04 5.73
CA ALA A 99 1.25 5.74 5.23
C ALA A 99 1.88 5.83 3.84
N TRP A 100 1.28 6.62 2.93
CA TRP A 100 1.80 6.82 1.58
C TRP A 100 3.23 7.37 1.60
N GLU A 101 3.50 8.39 2.42
CA GLU A 101 4.83 9.00 2.54
C GLU A 101 5.85 8.02 3.14
N THR A 102 5.45 7.26 4.17
CA THR A 102 6.30 6.21 4.77
C THR A 102 6.66 5.14 3.73
N ILE A 103 5.67 4.67 2.95
CA ILE A 103 5.89 3.67 1.90
C ILE A 103 6.80 4.24 0.80
N TRP A 104 6.56 5.47 0.36
CA TRP A 104 7.38 6.13 -0.67
C TRP A 104 8.85 6.25 -0.26
N LYS A 105 9.11 6.65 0.99
CA LYS A 105 10.48 6.83 1.50
C LYS A 105 11.25 5.52 1.71
N HIS A 106 10.54 4.43 2.00
CA HIS A 106 11.17 3.20 2.49
C HIS A 106 11.03 2.00 1.55
N THR A 107 10.44 2.18 0.38
CA THR A 107 10.29 1.09 -0.59
C THR A 107 10.90 1.47 -1.93
N SER A 108 11.55 0.49 -2.56
CA SER A 108 12.09 0.63 -3.92
C SER A 108 11.31 -0.21 -4.93
N ALA A 109 10.11 -0.66 -4.56
CA ALA A 109 9.34 -1.60 -5.34
C ALA A 109 8.80 -0.92 -6.60
N CYS A 110 9.05 -1.53 -7.76
CA CYS A 110 8.74 -0.95 -9.05
C CYS A 110 7.88 -1.90 -9.88
N LEU A 111 7.04 -1.32 -10.73
CA LEU A 111 6.32 -2.01 -11.78
C LEU A 111 6.86 -1.58 -13.14
N PRO A 112 6.81 -2.47 -14.15
CA PRO A 112 7.14 -2.09 -15.51
C PRO A 112 6.09 -1.11 -16.05
N CYS A 113 6.57 -0.02 -16.66
CA CYS A 113 5.76 0.95 -17.39
C CYS A 113 6.31 1.11 -18.80
N ARG A 114 5.47 1.46 -19.77
CA ARG A 114 5.94 1.78 -21.11
C ARG A 114 6.70 3.11 -21.07
N GLY A 115 7.82 3.20 -21.78
CA GLY A 115 8.65 4.41 -21.68
C GLY A 115 8.12 5.61 -22.47
N ASP A 116 7.20 5.40 -23.41
CA ASP A 116 6.44 6.48 -24.06
C ASP A 116 5.63 7.30 -23.05
N ALA A 117 5.23 6.73 -21.91
CA ALA A 117 4.55 7.46 -20.83
C ALA A 117 5.37 8.64 -20.28
N LEU A 118 6.70 8.68 -20.47
CA LEU A 118 7.51 9.86 -20.14
C LEU A 118 7.23 11.07 -21.04
N ARG A 119 6.58 10.89 -22.19
CA ARG A 119 6.16 11.99 -23.06
C ARG A 119 4.83 12.56 -22.61
N ASP A 120 3.85 11.70 -22.35
CA ASP A 120 2.47 12.12 -22.05
C ASP A 120 2.31 12.58 -20.58
N ASP A 121 2.85 11.79 -19.64
CA ASP A 121 2.77 12.04 -18.20
C ASP A 121 4.09 12.55 -17.61
N GLY A 122 5.06 12.86 -18.47
CA GLY A 122 6.47 13.11 -18.13
C GLY A 122 6.71 13.85 -16.82
N PRO A 123 6.17 15.07 -16.64
CA PRO A 123 6.38 15.85 -15.41
C PRO A 123 5.88 15.17 -14.13
N ARG A 124 4.79 14.41 -14.19
CA ARG A 124 4.20 13.70 -13.04
C ARG A 124 4.83 12.33 -12.81
N LEU A 125 5.20 11.65 -13.88
CA LEU A 125 5.80 10.32 -13.86
C LEU A 125 7.28 10.37 -13.45
N ALA A 126 8.02 11.36 -13.93
CA ALA A 126 9.46 11.47 -13.79
C ALA A 126 9.97 11.26 -12.34
N PRO A 127 9.36 11.85 -11.29
CA PRO A 127 9.77 11.63 -9.90
C PRO A 127 9.70 10.16 -9.45
N PHE A 128 8.88 9.32 -10.09
CA PHE A 128 8.66 7.92 -9.74
C PHE A 128 9.49 6.94 -10.57
N VAL A 129 10.20 7.41 -11.60
CA VAL A 129 11.04 6.55 -12.44
C VAL A 129 12.32 6.21 -11.69
N ARG A 130 12.66 4.93 -11.62
CA ARG A 130 13.88 4.43 -11.01
C ARG A 130 15.09 4.75 -11.89
N ARG A 131 16.11 5.31 -11.27
CA ARG A 131 17.42 5.60 -11.87
C ARG A 131 18.37 4.40 -11.79
N PRO A 132 19.43 4.37 -12.61
CA PRO A 132 20.47 3.34 -12.55
C PRO A 132 21.19 3.25 -11.19
N ASP A 133 21.33 4.36 -10.47
CA ASP A 133 21.95 4.42 -9.13
C ASP A 133 21.04 3.88 -8.01
N GLY A 134 19.83 3.41 -8.36
CA GLY A 134 18.84 2.91 -7.42
C GLY A 134 17.91 3.97 -6.84
N GLY A 135 18.18 5.26 -7.07
CA GLY A 135 17.32 6.37 -6.67
C GLY A 135 16.09 6.54 -7.58
N PHE A 136 15.30 7.56 -7.29
CA PHE A 136 14.12 7.93 -8.09
C PHE A 136 14.24 9.34 -8.64
N GLY A 137 13.54 9.61 -9.74
CA GLY A 137 13.56 10.89 -10.43
C GLY A 137 14.44 10.87 -11.67
N VAL A 138 13.86 11.08 -12.84
CA VAL A 138 14.62 11.28 -14.09
C VAL A 138 14.41 12.70 -14.63
N PRO A 139 15.41 13.30 -15.29
CA PRO A 139 15.18 14.54 -16.01
C PRO A 139 14.17 14.34 -17.14
N PRO A 140 13.52 15.42 -17.62
CA PRO A 140 12.70 15.37 -18.82
C PRO A 140 13.49 14.78 -20.00
N LEU A 141 12.81 14.02 -20.86
CA LEU A 141 13.44 13.52 -22.07
C LEU A 141 13.86 14.70 -22.96
N PRO A 142 15.12 14.72 -23.45
CA PRO A 142 15.55 15.73 -24.41
C PRO A 142 14.65 15.74 -25.64
N TYR A 143 14.50 16.91 -26.27
CA TYR A 143 13.75 17.01 -27.52
C TYR A 143 14.32 16.06 -28.59
N GLY A 144 13.46 15.29 -29.24
CA GLY A 144 13.86 14.29 -30.24
C GLY A 144 14.41 12.97 -29.67
N ALA A 145 14.55 12.83 -28.35
CA ALA A 145 14.98 11.57 -27.75
C ALA A 145 13.92 10.47 -27.92
N VAL A 146 14.39 9.27 -28.25
CA VAL A 146 13.56 8.06 -28.28
C VAL A 146 13.44 7.53 -26.85
N PRO A 147 12.24 7.44 -26.28
CA PRO A 147 12.05 6.88 -24.95
C PRO A 147 12.47 5.40 -24.94
N PRO A 148 12.94 4.89 -23.79
CA PRO A 148 13.20 3.46 -23.64
C PRO A 148 11.91 2.65 -23.83
N LYS A 149 12.03 1.37 -24.19
CA LYS A 149 10.85 0.50 -24.36
C LYS A 149 10.09 0.29 -23.04
N THR A 150 10.81 0.19 -21.93
CA THR A 150 10.25 -0.07 -20.60
C THR A 150 11.01 0.71 -19.55
N LEU A 151 10.27 1.21 -18.56
CA LEU A 151 10.77 1.90 -17.38
C LEU A 151 10.39 1.10 -16.12
N ALA A 152 11.24 1.15 -15.11
CA ALA A 152 10.87 0.75 -13.76
C ALA A 152 10.29 1.98 -13.05
N VAL A 153 9.00 1.92 -12.71
CA VAL A 153 8.28 3.02 -12.06
C VAL A 153 7.83 2.56 -10.69
N HIS A 154 8.05 3.37 -9.67
CA HIS A 154 7.60 3.05 -8.32
C HIS A 154 6.08 2.82 -8.29
N PHE A 155 5.64 1.76 -7.63
CA PHE A 155 4.26 1.30 -7.73
C PHE A 155 3.21 2.30 -7.22
N LEU A 156 3.62 3.25 -6.36
CA LEU A 156 2.78 4.32 -5.84
C LEU A 156 2.41 5.38 -6.87
N TYR A 157 3.05 5.44 -8.03
CA TYR A 157 2.64 6.36 -9.11
C TYR A 157 1.15 6.19 -9.45
N GLN A 158 0.66 4.94 -9.46
CA GLN A 158 -0.76 4.64 -9.73
C GLN A 158 -1.71 5.18 -8.65
N GLN A 159 -1.21 5.55 -7.46
CA GLN A 159 -1.96 6.14 -6.36
C GLN A 159 -1.78 7.67 -6.25
N LEU A 160 -0.94 8.28 -7.09
CA LEU A 160 -0.64 9.71 -7.03
C LEU A 160 -1.90 10.56 -7.19
N HIS A 161 -2.78 10.21 -8.14
CA HIS A 161 -4.04 10.93 -8.33
C HIS A 161 -4.90 10.91 -7.06
N ARG A 162 -5.02 9.74 -6.41
CA ARG A 162 -5.81 9.62 -5.18
C ARG A 162 -5.19 10.42 -4.03
N LYS A 163 -3.86 10.39 -3.87
CA LYS A 163 -3.13 11.24 -2.92
C LYS A 163 -3.47 12.72 -3.11
N THR A 164 -3.33 13.25 -4.33
CA THR A 164 -3.63 14.67 -4.61
C THR A 164 -5.08 15.03 -4.33
N LEU A 165 -6.03 14.12 -4.61
CA LEU A 165 -7.43 14.35 -4.26
C LEU A 165 -7.63 14.43 -2.74
N ILE A 166 -7.03 13.52 -1.97
CA ILE A 166 -7.12 13.51 -0.51
C ILE A 166 -6.50 14.78 0.08
N GLU A 167 -5.31 15.18 -0.38
CA GLU A 167 -4.66 16.43 0.05
C GLU A 167 -5.56 17.65 -0.18
N ARG A 168 -6.20 17.72 -1.36
CA ARG A 168 -7.14 18.81 -1.69
C ARG A 168 -8.36 18.81 -0.76
N LYS A 169 -8.94 17.64 -0.48
CA LYS A 169 -10.09 17.54 0.43
C LYS A 169 -9.72 17.99 1.84
N LEU A 170 -8.60 17.53 2.38
CA LEU A 170 -8.09 17.96 3.69
C LEU A 170 -7.82 19.47 3.74
N ALA A 171 -7.24 20.04 2.68
CA ALA A 171 -7.05 21.49 2.60
C ALA A 171 -8.38 22.26 2.61
N GLN A 172 -9.42 21.73 1.95
CA GLN A 172 -10.76 22.33 1.98
C GLN A 172 -11.41 22.25 3.36
N GLU A 173 -11.28 21.12 4.07
CA GLU A 173 -11.78 20.98 5.45
C GLU A 173 -11.09 21.95 6.40
N ARG A 174 -9.75 22.04 6.34
CA ARG A 174 -8.96 22.97 7.17
C ARG A 174 -9.31 24.43 6.89
N ALA A 175 -9.74 24.74 5.67
CA ALA A 175 -10.23 26.06 5.30
C ALA A 175 -11.71 26.29 5.63
N GLY A 176 -12.40 25.33 6.26
CA GLY A 176 -13.84 25.39 6.58
C GLY A 176 -14.75 25.31 5.35
N LYS A 177 -14.23 24.96 4.18
CA LYS A 177 -14.96 24.90 2.89
C LYS A 177 -15.61 23.54 2.64
N LEU A 178 -15.23 22.53 3.43
CA LEU A 178 -15.80 21.20 3.39
C LEU A 178 -16.12 20.77 4.82
N VAL A 179 -17.37 20.44 5.09
CA VAL A 179 -17.75 19.68 6.27
C VAL A 179 -17.80 18.23 5.81
N ALA A 180 -16.74 17.48 6.10
CA ALA A 180 -16.74 16.06 5.82
C ALA A 180 -17.43 15.32 6.96
N ASP A 181 -18.47 14.57 6.63
CA ASP A 181 -19.05 13.59 7.52
C ASP A 181 -18.16 12.33 7.48
N ARG A 182 -17.07 12.37 8.26
CA ARG A 182 -16.11 11.26 8.35
C ARG A 182 -16.74 10.14 9.18
N ARG A 183 -16.46 8.90 8.81
CA ARG A 183 -16.84 7.75 9.62
C ARG A 183 -16.28 7.88 11.03
N PRO A 184 -17.09 7.63 12.08
CA PRO A 184 -16.57 7.58 13.43
C PRO A 184 -15.55 6.45 13.54
N LEU A 185 -14.42 6.74 14.18
CA LEU A 185 -13.38 5.76 14.40
C LEU A 185 -13.80 4.83 15.54
N ASP A 186 -13.77 3.52 15.31
CA ASP A 186 -13.98 2.52 16.36
C ASP A 186 -12.90 2.70 17.46
N PRO A 187 -13.25 2.66 18.76
CA PRO A 187 -12.28 2.68 19.85
C PRO A 187 -11.15 1.65 19.74
N ALA A 188 -11.39 0.51 19.07
CA ALA A 188 -10.40 -0.53 18.84
C ALA A 188 -9.50 -0.27 17.60
N ALA A 189 -9.81 0.73 16.77
CA ALA A 189 -9.05 1.02 15.57
C ALA A 189 -7.65 1.56 15.90
N LEU A 190 -6.65 1.15 15.10
CA LEU A 190 -5.28 1.63 15.25
C LEU A 190 -5.21 3.14 15.05
N THR A 191 -4.42 3.87 15.85
CA THR A 191 -4.16 5.30 15.58
C THR A 191 -3.25 5.49 14.36
N ALA A 192 -3.20 6.71 13.80
CA ALA A 192 -2.30 7.01 12.68
C ALA A 192 -0.83 6.77 13.04
N GLU A 193 -0.44 7.12 14.26
CA GLU A 193 0.89 6.92 14.82
C GLU A 193 1.19 5.42 14.96
N ALA A 194 0.22 4.62 15.43
CA ALA A 194 0.38 3.18 15.55
C ALA A 194 0.57 2.50 14.17
N ILE A 195 -0.17 2.95 13.15
CA ILE A 195 0.00 2.47 11.77
C ILE A 195 1.39 2.81 11.25
N GLN A 196 1.84 4.06 11.41
CA GLN A 196 3.18 4.48 11.00
C GLN A 196 4.29 3.72 11.72
N ALA A 197 4.15 3.53 13.03
CA ALA A 197 5.08 2.77 13.85
C ALA A 197 5.20 1.33 13.35
N ARG A 198 4.07 0.65 13.09
CA ARG A 198 4.09 -0.73 12.57
C ARG A 198 4.69 -0.81 11.17
N LEU A 199 4.36 0.11 10.27
CA LEU A 199 4.99 0.16 8.94
C LEU A 199 6.52 0.33 9.03
N THR A 200 6.99 1.12 9.99
CA THR A 200 8.42 1.33 10.25
C THR A 200 9.07 0.10 10.88
N GLN A 201 8.43 -0.54 11.85
CA GLN A 201 8.92 -1.76 12.51
C GLN A 201 8.99 -2.97 11.55
N ILE A 202 7.97 -3.13 10.70
CA ILE A 202 7.96 -4.18 9.67
C ILE A 202 9.16 -4.01 8.73
N ARG A 203 9.58 -2.76 8.44
CA ARG A 203 10.83 -2.51 7.71
C ARG A 203 12.07 -2.92 8.53
N GLU A 204 12.14 -2.59 9.81
CA GLU A 204 13.32 -2.84 10.63
C GLU A 204 13.63 -4.32 10.84
N SER A 205 12.59 -5.15 10.88
CA SER A 205 12.74 -6.61 10.89
C SER A 205 13.23 -7.21 9.56
N ALA A 206 13.47 -6.39 8.53
CA ALA A 206 14.04 -6.79 7.24
C ALA A 206 15.56 -6.71 7.15
N GLY A 207 16.20 -6.07 8.14
CA GLY A 207 17.64 -5.78 8.19
C GLY A 207 18.50 -6.97 8.56
#